data_AF-A0A4Y8MTD8-F1
#
_entry.id   AF-A0A4Y8MTD8-F1
#
_cell.length_a   1.000
_cell.length_b   1.000
_cell.length_c   1.000
_cell.angle_alpha   90.00
_cell.angle_beta   90.00
_cell.angle_gamma   90.00
#
_symmetry.space_group_name_H-M   'P 1'
#
loop_
_entity.id
_entity.type
_entity.pdbx_description
1 polymer ?
#
loop_
_entity_poly.entity_id
_entity_poly.type
_entity_poly.pdbx_seq_one_letter_code
_entity_poly.pdbx_strand_id
1 'polypeptide(L)' 'MRAFAELVVSLAPPPLMVAVVFAVAYLLVGIPVQFARGPAARDAFGTLAGVFAALVYITLAMSFYADVHSAPR' A
#
# COMPACT_ATOMS: atom_id res chain seq x y z
N MET A 1 -18.39 5.99 10.80
CA MET A 1 -17.40 6.50 9.81
C MET A 1 -16.29 7.34 10.46
N ARG A 2 -16.59 8.34 11.32
CA ARG A 2 -15.56 9.14 12.03
C ARG A 2 -14.58 8.32 12.90
N ALA A 3 -15.06 7.37 13.70
CA ALA A 3 -14.19 6.56 14.56
C ALA A 3 -13.21 5.65 13.81
N PHE A 4 -13.60 5.16 12.63
CA PHE A 4 -12.72 4.37 11.76
C PHE A 4 -11.64 5.27 11.12
N ALA A 5 -12.03 6.49 10.73
CA ALA A 5 -11.10 7.49 10.22
C ALA A 5 -10.11 7.97 11.30
N GLU A 6 -10.56 8.21 12.53
CA GLU A 6 -9.67 8.56 13.65
C GLU A 6 -8.75 7.41 14.05
N LEU A 7 -9.22 6.15 13.99
CA LEU A 7 -8.36 4.99 14.18
C LEU A 7 -7.31 4.90 13.07
N VAL A 8 -7.69 5.08 11.79
CA VAL A 8 -6.74 5.07 10.66
C VAL A 8 -5.70 6.19 10.77
N VAL A 9 -6.13 7.41 11.14
CA VAL A 9 -5.24 8.57 11.32
C VAL A 9 -4.35 8.43 12.56
N SER A 10 -4.85 7.84 13.63
CA SER A 10 -4.07 7.54 14.85
C SER A 10 -3.12 6.36 14.68
N LEU A 11 -3.45 5.42 13.79
CA LEU A 11 -2.73 4.15 13.64
C LEU A 11 -1.72 4.18 12.48
N ALA A 12 -1.83 5.08 11.50
CA ALA A 12 -1.00 5.01 10.30
C ALA A 12 0.01 6.16 10.12
N PRO A 13 1.15 6.15 10.84
CA PRO A 13 2.35 6.83 10.37
C PRO A 13 2.65 6.39 8.92
N PRO A 14 3.28 7.23 8.07
CA PRO A 14 3.48 6.93 6.65
C PRO A 14 3.98 5.51 6.33
N PRO A 15 4.92 4.93 7.11
CA PRO A 15 5.36 3.54 6.92
C PRO A 15 4.25 2.48 7.08
N LEU A 16 3.29 2.68 7.98
CA LEU A 16 2.18 1.75 8.17
C LEU A 16 1.22 1.79 6.98
N MET A 17 0.98 2.97 6.41
CA MET A 17 0.15 3.07 5.22
C MET A 17 0.79 2.36 4.03
N VAL A 18 2.12 2.45 3.87
CA VAL A 18 2.89 1.67 2.89
C VAL A 18 2.72 0.16 3.14
N ALA A 19 2.83 -0.29 4.40
CA ALA A 19 2.67 -1.71 4.75
C ALA A 19 1.26 -2.22 4.45
N VAL A 20 0.23 -1.40 4.68
CA VAL A 20 -1.16 -1.74 4.34
C VAL A 20 -1.34 -1.86 2.83
N VAL A 21 -0.85 -0.89 2.05
CA VAL A 21 -0.93 -0.95 0.57
C VAL A 21 -0.20 -2.19 0.04
N PHE A 22 0.98 -2.47 0.56
CA PHE A 22 1.73 -3.69 0.24
C PHE A 22 0.90 -4.94 0.54
N ALA A 23 0.36 -5.06 1.77
CA ALA A 23 -0.39 -6.23 2.20
C ALA A 23 -1.65 -6.46 1.35
N VAL A 24 -2.39 -5.40 1.05
CA VAL A 24 -3.59 -5.47 0.21
C VAL A 24 -3.23 -5.97 -1.19
N ALA A 25 -2.23 -5.36 -1.84
CA ALA A 25 -1.82 -5.78 -3.17
C ALA A 25 -1.23 -7.20 -3.19
N TYR A 26 -0.44 -7.56 -2.17
CA TYR A 26 0.07 -8.93 -2.00
C TYR A 26 -1.07 -9.94 -1.90
N LEU A 27 -2.10 -9.68 -1.10
CA LEU A 27 -3.20 -10.63 -0.93
C LEU A 27 -4.08 -10.70 -2.19
N LEU A 28 -4.38 -9.54 -2.81
CA LEU A 28 -5.21 -9.48 -4.02
C LEU A 28 -4.59 -10.20 -5.21
N VAL A 29 -3.26 -10.18 -5.36
CA VAL A 29 -2.57 -10.87 -6.45
C VAL A 29 -2.09 -12.26 -6.03
N GLY A 30 -1.53 -12.37 -4.83
CA GLY A 30 -0.96 -13.61 -4.31
C GLY A 30 -2.00 -14.70 -4.07
N ILE A 31 -3.18 -14.39 -3.53
CA ILE A 31 -4.21 -15.41 -3.27
C ILE A 31 -4.69 -16.08 -4.57
N PRO A 32 -5.10 -15.34 -5.62
CA PRO A 32 -5.47 -15.96 -6.90
C PRO A 32 -4.35 -16.80 -7.50
N VAL A 33 -3.11 -16.29 -7.46
CA VAL A 33 -1.94 -17.00 -8.01
C VAL A 33 -1.62 -18.26 -7.22
N GLN A 34 -1.88 -18.27 -5.90
CA GLN A 34 -1.74 -19.46 -5.06
C GLN A 34 -2.55 -20.64 -5.62
N PHE A 35 -3.80 -20.39 -5.99
CA PHE A 35 -4.69 -21.42 -6.50
C PHE A 35 -4.32 -21.87 -7.91
N ALA A 36 -3.71 -21.00 -8.72
CA ALA A 36 -3.34 -21.33 -10.09
C ALA A 36 -1.97 -22.04 -10.22
N ARG A 37 -1.00 -21.68 -9.37
CA ARG A 37 0.42 -22.05 -9.55
C ARG A 37 1.12 -22.51 -8.26
N GLY A 38 0.38 -22.64 -7.17
CA GLY A 38 0.88 -23.10 -5.88
C GLY A 38 1.49 -22.01 -4.99
N PRO A 39 1.91 -22.37 -3.77
CA PRO A 39 2.32 -21.41 -2.73
C PRO A 39 3.52 -20.55 -3.09
N ALA A 40 4.54 -21.13 -3.74
CA ALA A 40 5.74 -20.38 -4.14
C ALA A 40 5.43 -19.26 -5.15
N ALA A 41 4.45 -19.49 -6.04
CA ALA A 41 4.01 -18.48 -6.99
C ALA A 41 3.26 -17.34 -6.30
N ARG A 42 2.44 -17.64 -5.28
CA ARG A 42 1.83 -16.61 -4.45
C ARG A 42 2.88 -15.67 -3.86
N ASP A 43 3.94 -16.23 -3.28
CA ASP A 43 4.94 -15.41 -2.61
C ASP A 43 5.70 -14.55 -3.60
N ALA A 44 6.08 -15.09 -4.76
CA ALA A 44 6.78 -14.32 -5.79
C ALA A 44 5.89 -13.22 -6.40
N PHE A 45 4.73 -13.59 -6.94
CA PHE A 45 3.87 -12.64 -7.66
C PHE A 45 3.15 -11.67 -6.71
N GLY A 46 2.72 -12.14 -5.53
CA GLY A 46 2.15 -11.29 -4.48
C GLY A 46 3.16 -10.28 -3.98
N THR A 47 4.42 -10.68 -3.73
CA THR A 47 5.44 -9.73 -3.26
C THR A 47 5.77 -8.70 -4.33
N LEU A 48 5.91 -9.10 -5.59
CA LEU A 48 6.14 -8.16 -6.70
C LEU A 48 5.00 -7.15 -6.83
N ALA A 49 3.75 -7.60 -6.76
CA ALA A 49 2.59 -6.72 -6.79
C ALA A 49 2.53 -5.78 -5.59
N GLY A 50 2.79 -6.31 -4.38
CA GLY A 50 2.87 -5.53 -3.15
C GLY A 50 3.92 -4.43 -3.22
N VAL A 51 5.15 -4.76 -3.63
CA VAL A 51 6.25 -3.79 -3.76
C VAL A 51 5.91 -2.74 -4.80
N PHE A 52 5.40 -3.15 -5.97
CA PHE A 52 5.03 -2.20 -7.01
C PHE A 52 3.96 -1.20 -6.54
N ALA A 53 2.88 -1.68 -5.92
CA ALA A 53 1.82 -0.83 -5.40
C ALA A 53 2.33 0.12 -4.29
N ALA A 54 3.19 -0.38 -3.40
CA ALA A 54 3.82 0.42 -2.36
C ALA A 54 4.68 1.56 -2.94
N LEU A 55 5.48 1.28 -3.98
CA LEU A 55 6.29 2.30 -4.66
C LEU A 55 5.43 3.36 -5.34
N VAL A 56 4.36 2.95 -6.02
CA VAL A 56 3.39 3.89 -6.62
C VAL A 56 2.78 4.78 -5.53
N TYR A 57 2.35 4.19 -4.41
CA TYR A 57 1.79 4.94 -3.29
C TYR A 57 2.78 5.95 -2.72
N ILE A 58 4.03 5.55 -2.47
CA ILE A 58 5.09 6.46 -1.96
C ILE A 58 5.31 7.61 -2.93
N THR A 59 5.37 7.31 -4.23
CA THR A 59 5.59 8.32 -5.28
C THR A 59 4.48 9.36 -5.27
N LEU A 60 3.22 8.90 -5.29
CA LEU A 60 2.06 9.78 -5.23
C LEU A 60 2.02 10.59 -3.93
N ALA A 61 2.21 9.93 -2.78
CA ALA A 61 2.21 10.57 -1.47
C ALA A 61 3.27 11.68 -1.38
N MET A 62 4.48 11.45 -1.90
CA MET A 62 5.53 12.47 -1.97
C MET A 62 5.17 13.62 -2.90
N SER A 63 4.60 13.35 -4.08
CA SER A 63 4.15 14.41 -4.99
C SER A 63 3.11 15.33 -4.34
N PHE A 64 2.10 14.77 -3.68
CA PHE A 64 1.07 15.57 -3.00
C PHE A 64 1.62 16.30 -1.76
N TYR A 65 2.53 15.68 -1.00
CA TYR A 65 3.15 16.35 0.15
C TYR A 65 4.00 17.56 -0.26
N ALA A 66 4.75 17.43 -1.36
CA ALA A 66 5.56 18.51 -1.93
C ALA A 66 4.68 19.67 -2.42
N ASP A 67 3.56 19.39 -3.08
CA ASP A 67 2.63 20.40 -3.59
C ASP A 67 1.97 21.22 -2.45
N VAL A 68 1.53 20.53 -1.39
CA VAL A 68 0.93 21.18 -0.20
C VAL A 68 1.91 22.11 0.52
N HIS A 69 3.20 21.78 0.57
CA HIS A 69 4.23 22.63 1.20
C HIS A 69 4.77 23.73 0.27
N SER A 70 4.50 23.64 -1.03
CA SER A 70 4.95 24.62 -2.04
C SER A 70 3.89 25.68 -2.36
N ALA A 71 2.65 25.50 -1.89
CA ALA A 71 1.57 26.48 -2.06
C ALA A 71 1.85 27.77 -1.25
N PRO A 72 1.83 28.97 -1.87
CA PRO A 72 1.98 30.23 -1.16
C PRO A 72 0.78 30.42 -0.23
N ARG A 73 1.05 30.74 1.04
CA ARG A 73 0.03 31.09 2.04
C ARG A 73 -0.68 32.40 1.70
#